data_AF-A0A0M9DQY6-F1
#
_entry.id   AF-A0A0M9DQY6-F1
#
_cell.length_a   1.000
_cell.length_b   1.000
_cell.length_c   1.000
_cell.angle_alpha   90.00
_cell.angle_beta   90.00
_cell.angle_gamma   90.00
#
_symmetry.space_group_name_H-M   'P 1'
#
loop_
_entity.id
_entity.type
_entity.pdbx_description
1 polymer ?
#
loop_
_entity_poly.entity_id
_entity_poly.type
_entity_poly.pdbx_seq_one_letter_code
_entity_poly.pdbx_strand_id
1 'polypeptide(L)'
;MFIIDLIFVEGLNKLKMKKIILTICVCIFGVLLNLVFAQSKKTLSPDKFEAFLKEFLSKTYSEKKFDSLFYVSSPIVMNFTDKKLGFGRFWNMGVYCNLYKSGSFGYSFHDSYFGEIQPNIVKLRVFANEEPTNGFCEEATSPDGIYYQTVEDFPQDWDMEKSKPIPTSAKLKKLNKKVVYIQTEKWIKKTLYFVQSGNKWFLIYIDDCDCSA
;
A
#
# COMPACT_ATOMS: atom_id res chain seq x y z
N MET A 1 50.01 56.86 38.41
CA MET A 1 50.48 56.72 37.02
C MET A 1 50.59 55.23 36.72
N PHE A 2 49.63 54.74 35.92
CA PHE A 2 49.51 53.51 35.14
C PHE A 2 50.41 52.29 35.46
N ILE A 3 49.82 51.25 36.08
CA ILE A 3 49.95 49.83 35.65
C ILE A 3 48.61 49.12 35.98
N ILE A 4 47.54 49.45 35.25
CA ILE A 4 46.32 48.64 35.16
C ILE A 4 46.06 48.41 33.67
N ASP A 5 46.97 47.71 32.98
CA ASP A 5 46.78 47.44 31.55
C ASP A 5 47.30 46.07 31.07
N LEU A 6 47.78 45.18 31.95
CA LEU A 6 48.32 43.87 31.51
C LEU A 6 47.53 42.62 31.91
N ILE A 7 46.42 42.73 32.63
CA ILE A 7 45.61 41.54 33.01
C ILE A 7 44.34 41.38 32.14
N PHE A 8 43.98 42.39 31.35
CA PHE A 8 42.71 42.37 30.61
C PHE A 8 42.79 41.75 29.20
N VAL A 9 43.99 41.54 28.65
CA VAL A 9 44.14 41.08 27.25
C VAL A 9 44.17 39.54 27.11
N GLU A 10 44.59 38.79 28.12
CA GLU A 10 44.62 37.31 28.05
C GLU A 10 43.29 36.62 28.43
N GLY A 11 42.42 37.29 29.20
CA GLY A 11 41.12 36.75 29.62
C GLY A 11 40.03 36.82 28.54
N LEU A 12 40.08 37.83 27.67
CA LEU A 12 39.06 38.07 26.63
C LEU A 12 39.17 37.14 25.43
N ASN A 13 40.37 36.64 25.12
CA ASN A 13 40.59 35.68 24.02
C ASN A 13 40.12 34.26 24.36
N LYS A 14 40.23 33.82 25.62
CA LYS A 14 39.71 32.51 26.06
C LYS A 14 38.18 32.46 26.11
N LEU A 15 37.52 33.56 26.46
CA LEU A 15 36.05 33.65 26.52
C LEU A 15 35.41 33.77 25.12
N LYS A 16 36.03 34.51 24.19
CA LYS A 16 35.60 34.54 22.79
C LYS A 16 35.78 33.17 22.12
N MET A 17 36.90 32.48 22.33
CA MET A 17 37.10 31.13 21.79
C MET A 17 36.12 30.11 22.39
N LYS A 18 35.83 30.14 23.69
CA LYS A 18 34.84 29.22 24.29
C LYS A 18 33.43 29.45 23.73
N LYS A 19 33.01 30.70 23.51
CA LYS A 19 31.71 30.98 22.88
C LYS A 19 31.68 30.53 21.43
N ILE A 20 32.74 30.75 20.65
CA ILE A 20 32.82 30.31 19.25
C ILE A 20 32.81 28.79 19.16
N ILE A 21 33.54 28.08 20.02
CA ILE A 21 33.54 26.60 20.07
C ILE A 21 32.16 26.07 20.49
N LEU A 22 31.48 26.70 21.46
CA LEU A 22 30.15 26.29 21.89
C LEU A 22 29.09 26.55 20.79
N THR A 23 29.18 27.67 20.07
CA THR A 23 28.28 27.99 18.94
C THR A 23 28.53 27.07 17.76
N ILE A 24 29.79 26.75 17.44
CA ILE A 24 30.14 25.78 16.38
C ILE A 24 29.66 24.37 16.78
N CYS A 25 29.82 23.95 18.03
CA CYS A 25 29.29 22.67 18.50
C CYS A 25 27.77 22.57 18.40
N VAL A 26 27.01 23.63 18.75
CA VAL A 26 25.53 23.62 18.64
C VAL A 26 25.07 23.63 17.18
N CYS A 27 25.77 24.33 16.29
CA CYS A 27 25.47 24.30 14.85
C CYS A 27 25.80 22.95 14.22
N ILE A 28 26.93 22.32 14.59
CA ILE A 28 27.30 20.98 14.10
C ILE A 28 26.34 19.94 14.67
N PHE A 29 25.96 20.00 15.95
CA PHE A 29 24.97 19.09 16.53
C PHE A 29 23.58 19.30 15.94
N GLY A 30 23.14 20.54 15.67
CA GLY A 30 21.86 20.82 15.04
C GLY A 30 21.79 20.39 13.56
N VAL A 31 22.90 20.51 12.84
CA VAL A 31 23.02 20.01 11.46
C VAL A 31 23.15 18.49 11.43
N LEU A 32 23.89 17.86 12.35
CA LEU A 32 23.92 16.39 12.50
C LEU A 32 22.58 15.83 12.96
N LEU A 33 21.85 16.50 13.85
CA LEU A 33 20.51 16.06 14.27
C LEU A 33 19.53 16.16 13.09
N ASN A 34 19.58 17.24 12.29
CA ASN A 34 18.77 17.36 11.07
C ASN A 34 19.19 16.38 9.95
N LEU A 35 20.48 16.01 9.85
CA LEU A 35 20.95 14.97 8.93
C LEU A 35 20.56 13.55 9.40
N VAL A 36 20.50 13.31 10.71
CA VAL A 36 19.99 12.06 11.29
C VAL A 36 18.47 11.97 11.15
N PHE A 37 17.72 13.08 11.26
CA PHE A 37 16.27 13.11 11.03
C PHE A 37 15.87 13.14 9.54
N ALA A 38 16.76 13.56 8.63
CA ALA A 38 16.53 13.49 7.18
C ALA A 38 16.80 12.09 6.58
N GLN A 39 17.37 11.16 7.33
CA GLN A 39 17.62 9.77 6.91
C GLN A 39 16.75 8.76 7.66
N SER A 40 15.42 8.93 7.60
CA SER A 40 14.54 7.75 7.65
C SER A 40 13.24 7.92 6.85
N LYS A 41 13.28 8.57 5.68
CA LYS A 41 12.52 7.97 4.57
C LYS A 41 13.28 6.72 4.16
N LYS A 42 13.07 5.65 4.94
CA LYS A 42 13.49 4.31 4.57
C LYS A 42 12.74 4.02 3.29
N THR A 43 13.39 4.21 2.15
CA THR A 43 12.96 3.65 0.88
C THR A 43 12.81 2.16 1.14
N LEU A 44 11.57 1.72 1.36
CA LEU A 44 11.26 0.31 1.51
C LEU A 44 11.79 -0.34 0.24
N SER A 45 12.79 -1.23 0.35
CA SER A 45 13.31 -1.95 -0.80
C SER A 45 12.13 -2.54 -1.57
N PRO A 46 11.93 -2.19 -2.86
CA PRO A 46 10.87 -2.74 -3.71
C PRO A 46 10.73 -4.27 -3.61
N ASP A 47 11.84 -4.94 -3.31
CA ASP A 47 12.03 -6.38 -3.34
C ASP A 47 11.09 -7.21 -2.44
N LYS A 48 10.71 -6.74 -1.25
CA LYS A 48 9.91 -7.58 -0.31
C LYS A 48 8.44 -7.68 -0.70
N PHE A 49 7.85 -6.58 -1.18
CA PHE A 49 6.46 -6.61 -1.63
C PHE A 49 6.36 -7.31 -2.98
N GLU A 50 7.28 -7.04 -3.91
CA GLU A 50 7.26 -7.73 -5.21
C GLU A 50 7.45 -9.24 -5.08
N ALA A 51 8.35 -9.70 -4.21
CA ALA A 51 8.52 -11.13 -3.96
C ALA A 51 7.23 -11.76 -3.43
N PHE A 52 6.58 -11.10 -2.44
CA PHE A 52 5.28 -11.50 -1.93
C PHE A 52 4.22 -11.53 -3.05
N LEU A 53 4.16 -10.49 -3.88
CA LEU A 53 3.15 -10.34 -4.91
C LEU A 53 3.30 -11.42 -5.98
N LYS A 54 4.54 -11.70 -6.41
CA LYS A 54 4.86 -12.80 -7.34
C LYS A 54 4.42 -14.15 -6.76
N GLU A 55 4.74 -14.41 -5.49
CA GLU A 55 4.31 -15.63 -4.82
C GLU A 55 2.77 -15.74 -4.76
N PHE A 56 2.09 -14.69 -4.28
CA PHE A 56 0.64 -14.60 -4.22
C PHE A 56 0.02 -14.92 -5.58
N LEU A 57 0.39 -14.16 -6.62
CA LEU A 57 -0.19 -14.29 -7.96
C LEU A 57 0.07 -15.67 -8.56
N SER A 58 1.25 -16.26 -8.36
CA SER A 58 1.56 -17.62 -8.84
C SER A 58 0.68 -18.70 -8.20
N LYS A 59 0.34 -18.53 -6.91
CA LYS A 59 -0.40 -19.53 -6.13
C LYS A 59 -1.90 -19.37 -6.23
N THR A 60 -2.39 -18.14 -6.40
CA THR A 60 -3.82 -17.84 -6.32
C THR A 60 -4.42 -17.44 -7.67
N TYR A 61 -3.66 -16.78 -8.56
CA TYR A 61 -4.20 -16.15 -9.77
C TYR A 61 -3.77 -16.85 -11.06
N SER A 62 -2.48 -16.81 -11.43
CA SER A 62 -1.99 -17.27 -12.73
C SER A 62 -2.33 -18.74 -13.01
N GLU A 63 -3.13 -19.00 -14.04
CA GLU A 63 -3.61 -20.34 -14.40
C GLU A 63 -4.37 -21.04 -13.25
N LYS A 64 -5.03 -20.25 -12.40
CA LYS A 64 -5.85 -20.72 -11.28
C LYS A 64 -7.29 -20.23 -11.43
N LYS A 65 -8.18 -20.90 -10.72
CA LYS A 65 -9.57 -20.49 -10.54
C LYS A 65 -9.67 -19.51 -9.36
N PHE A 66 -9.13 -18.31 -9.54
CA PHE A 66 -8.92 -17.32 -8.48
C PHE A 66 -10.16 -17.11 -7.60
N ASP A 67 -11.29 -16.74 -8.21
CA ASP A 67 -12.53 -16.46 -7.49
C ASP A 67 -13.08 -17.70 -6.75
N SER A 68 -12.97 -18.89 -7.36
CA SER A 68 -13.37 -20.14 -6.70
C SER A 68 -12.54 -20.44 -5.47
N LEU A 69 -11.25 -20.10 -5.44
CA LEU A 69 -10.40 -20.31 -4.26
C LEU A 69 -10.89 -19.50 -3.06
N PHE A 70 -11.35 -18.26 -3.28
CA PHE A 70 -11.91 -17.41 -2.22
C PHE A 70 -13.30 -17.89 -1.79
N TYR A 71 -14.16 -18.26 -2.74
CA TYR A 71 -15.48 -18.81 -2.44
C TYR A 71 -15.42 -20.00 -1.48
N VAL A 72 -14.56 -20.99 -1.78
CA VAL A 72 -14.43 -22.19 -0.96
C VAL A 72 -13.51 -22.01 0.26
N SER A 73 -13.00 -20.79 0.48
CA SER A 73 -12.02 -20.50 1.54
C SER A 73 -10.82 -21.47 1.52
N SER A 74 -10.26 -21.70 0.32
CA SER A 74 -9.18 -22.65 0.12
C SER A 74 -7.98 -22.36 1.06
N PRO A 75 -7.33 -23.39 1.63
CA PRO A 75 -6.12 -23.20 2.45
C PRO A 75 -5.03 -22.39 1.74
N ILE A 76 -5.00 -22.41 0.40
CA ILE A 76 -4.05 -21.63 -0.41
C ILE A 76 -4.24 -20.14 -0.19
N VAL A 77 -5.48 -19.63 -0.35
CA VAL A 77 -5.77 -18.19 -0.17
C VAL A 77 -5.75 -17.79 1.31
N MET A 78 -6.06 -18.73 2.21
CA MET A 78 -5.99 -18.47 3.66
C MET A 78 -4.58 -18.16 4.15
N ASN A 79 -3.53 -18.60 3.45
CA ASN A 79 -2.15 -18.21 3.76
C ASN A 79 -1.85 -16.73 3.47
N PHE A 80 -2.70 -16.07 2.67
CA PHE A 80 -2.54 -14.67 2.25
C PHE A 80 -3.54 -13.72 2.89
N THR A 81 -4.38 -14.21 3.81
CA THR A 81 -5.35 -13.41 4.57
C THR A 81 -5.07 -13.57 6.06
N ASP A 82 -5.58 -12.65 6.88
CA ASP A 82 -5.48 -12.74 8.34
C ASP A 82 -6.87 -12.56 8.96
N LYS A 83 -7.33 -13.56 9.72
CA LYS A 83 -8.66 -13.54 10.35
C LYS A 83 -8.89 -12.33 11.26
N LYS A 84 -7.85 -11.78 11.88
CA LYS A 84 -7.92 -10.58 12.74
C LYS A 84 -7.89 -9.28 11.95
N LEU A 85 -7.47 -9.29 10.69
CA LEU A 85 -7.54 -8.14 9.79
C LEU A 85 -8.85 -8.14 9.00
N GLY A 86 -9.39 -9.33 8.72
CA GLY A 86 -10.57 -9.53 7.90
C GLY A 86 -10.22 -9.53 6.42
N PHE A 87 -11.18 -9.99 5.63
CA PHE A 87 -11.15 -9.99 4.17
C PHE A 87 -12.54 -9.59 3.66
N GLY A 88 -12.61 -8.94 2.52
CA GLY A 88 -13.87 -8.68 1.84
C GLY A 88 -13.71 -8.44 0.35
N ARG A 89 -14.84 -8.43 -0.35
CA ARG A 89 -14.93 -8.12 -1.77
C ARG A 89 -15.87 -6.95 -1.97
N PHE A 90 -15.40 -5.91 -2.64
CA PHE A 90 -16.25 -4.87 -3.19
C PHE A 90 -16.87 -5.39 -4.47
N TRP A 91 -18.19 -5.38 -4.53
CA TRP A 91 -18.95 -5.86 -5.68
C TRP A 91 -20.09 -4.90 -6.00
N ASN A 92 -20.31 -4.68 -7.29
CA ASN A 92 -21.33 -3.79 -7.80
C ASN A 92 -22.61 -4.58 -8.16
N MET A 93 -23.74 -4.27 -7.50
CA MET A 93 -25.05 -4.83 -7.86
C MET A 93 -25.89 -3.90 -8.75
N GLY A 94 -25.28 -2.89 -9.39
CA GLY A 94 -25.88 -2.07 -10.44
C GLY A 94 -25.80 -0.56 -10.20
N VAL A 95 -25.88 -0.08 -8.96
CA VAL A 95 -25.85 1.38 -8.66
C VAL A 95 -24.78 1.75 -7.63
N TYR A 96 -24.51 0.87 -6.67
CA TYR A 96 -23.53 1.12 -5.62
C TYR A 96 -22.60 -0.08 -5.45
N CYS A 97 -21.33 0.25 -5.25
CA CYS A 97 -20.28 -0.67 -4.88
C CYS A 97 -20.35 -0.94 -3.36
N ASN A 98 -20.63 -2.19 -2.97
CA ASN A 98 -20.79 -2.57 -1.57
C ASN A 98 -19.75 -3.62 -1.16
N LEU A 99 -19.30 -3.55 0.10
CA LEU A 99 -18.31 -4.48 0.63
C LEU A 99 -18.95 -5.70 1.30
N TYR A 100 -18.73 -6.87 0.71
CA TYR A 100 -19.13 -8.16 1.24
C TYR A 100 -18.01 -8.77 2.08
N LYS A 101 -18.23 -8.90 3.39
CA LYS A 101 -17.21 -9.38 4.37
C LYS A 101 -17.49 -10.79 4.92
N SER A 102 -18.59 -11.42 4.50
CA SER A 102 -19.06 -12.69 5.06
C SER A 102 -19.77 -13.53 4.00
N GLY A 103 -20.13 -14.77 4.36
CA GLY A 103 -20.76 -15.72 3.45
C GLY A 103 -19.82 -16.09 2.31
N SER A 104 -20.29 -15.98 1.07
CA SER A 104 -19.50 -16.18 -0.14
C SER A 104 -18.77 -14.92 -0.62
N PHE A 105 -18.71 -13.84 0.18
CA PHE A 105 -18.11 -12.56 -0.22
C PHE A 105 -18.72 -11.98 -1.51
N GLY A 106 -20.03 -12.16 -1.71
CA GLY A 106 -20.72 -11.66 -2.90
C GLY A 106 -20.47 -12.50 -4.17
N TYR A 107 -19.75 -13.61 -4.10
CA TYR A 107 -19.66 -14.58 -5.20
C TYR A 107 -20.92 -15.47 -5.25
N SER A 108 -21.39 -15.76 -6.45
CA SER A 108 -22.42 -16.76 -6.72
C SER A 108 -21.87 -17.87 -7.62
N PHE A 109 -22.28 -19.12 -7.36
CA PHE A 109 -21.97 -20.25 -8.24
C PHE A 109 -22.55 -20.10 -9.65
N HIS A 110 -23.56 -19.25 -9.80
CA HIS A 110 -24.21 -18.98 -11.08
C HIS A 110 -23.55 -17.86 -11.87
N ASP A 111 -22.56 -17.19 -11.30
CA ASP A 111 -21.81 -16.16 -12.00
C ASP A 111 -21.00 -16.80 -13.12
N SER A 112 -21.07 -16.26 -14.34
CA SER A 112 -20.40 -16.84 -15.51
C SER A 112 -18.88 -16.92 -15.35
N TYR A 113 -18.30 -15.99 -14.59
CA TYR A 113 -16.88 -15.94 -14.29
C TYR A 113 -16.46 -16.92 -13.18
N PHE A 114 -17.42 -17.57 -12.49
CA PHE A 114 -17.12 -18.51 -11.43
C PHE A 114 -16.47 -19.78 -12.00
N GLY A 115 -15.25 -20.07 -11.55
CA GLY A 115 -14.50 -21.24 -11.99
C GLY A 115 -13.70 -21.04 -13.28
N GLU A 116 -13.68 -19.82 -13.83
CA GLU A 116 -12.80 -19.44 -14.92
C GLU A 116 -11.32 -19.54 -14.50
N ILE A 117 -10.52 -20.07 -15.42
CA ILE A 117 -9.07 -20.13 -15.26
C ILE A 117 -8.51 -18.78 -15.72
N GLN A 118 -7.88 -18.08 -14.79
CA GLN A 118 -7.27 -16.78 -15.08
C GLN A 118 -6.05 -16.94 -16.00
N PRO A 119 -5.74 -15.91 -16.82
CA PRO A 119 -4.64 -15.97 -17.78
C PRO A 119 -3.29 -16.21 -17.10
N ASN A 120 -2.34 -16.75 -17.86
CA ASN A 120 -0.97 -16.85 -17.41
C ASN A 120 -0.30 -15.46 -17.41
N ILE A 121 0.02 -14.97 -16.21
CA ILE A 121 0.59 -13.63 -16.04
C ILE A 121 2.07 -13.64 -15.64
N VAL A 122 2.74 -14.81 -15.66
CA VAL A 122 4.14 -14.96 -15.22
C VAL A 122 5.11 -14.10 -16.04
N LYS A 123 4.78 -13.83 -17.31
CA LYS A 123 5.59 -13.01 -18.21
C LYS A 123 5.24 -11.52 -18.19
N LEU A 124 4.19 -11.12 -17.47
CA LEU A 124 3.82 -9.71 -17.41
C LEU A 124 4.88 -8.90 -16.68
N ARG A 125 5.13 -7.70 -17.19
CA ARG A 125 6.01 -6.74 -16.53
C ARG A 125 5.34 -6.20 -15.27
N VAL A 126 6.14 -5.99 -14.23
CA VAL A 126 5.72 -5.31 -13.01
C VAL A 126 6.08 -3.83 -13.11
N PHE A 127 5.11 -2.96 -12.82
CA PHE A 127 5.22 -1.51 -12.81
C PHE A 127 5.02 -0.99 -11.38
N ALA A 128 6.08 -0.43 -10.80
CA ALA A 128 6.15 -0.12 -9.38
C ALA A 128 5.90 1.38 -9.11
N ASN A 129 4.97 1.67 -8.19
CA ASN A 129 4.45 3.01 -7.90
C ASN A 129 3.82 3.67 -9.13
N GLU A 130 3.10 2.86 -9.90
CA GLU A 130 2.38 3.25 -11.10
C GLU A 130 0.97 2.69 -11.05
N GLU A 131 0.07 3.28 -11.83
CA GLU A 131 -1.29 2.80 -12.10
C GLU A 131 -1.52 2.73 -13.61
N PRO A 132 -2.37 1.81 -14.09
CA PRO A 132 -2.77 1.78 -15.48
C PRO A 132 -3.54 3.05 -15.85
N THR A 133 -3.37 3.52 -17.08
CA THR A 133 -4.15 4.63 -17.63
C THR A 133 -5.42 4.07 -18.26
N ASN A 134 -6.58 4.31 -17.63
CA ASN A 134 -7.88 3.69 -17.94
C ASN A 134 -7.88 2.16 -17.66
N GLY A 135 -8.71 1.39 -18.36
CA GLY A 135 -8.81 -0.07 -18.21
C GLY A 135 -10.01 -0.56 -17.40
N PHE A 136 -10.80 0.35 -16.81
CA PHE A 136 -12.05 0.04 -16.11
C PHE A 136 -13.28 0.28 -17.00
N CYS A 137 -13.60 1.54 -17.33
CA CYS A 137 -14.75 1.90 -18.18
C CYS A 137 -14.43 1.85 -19.68
N GLU A 138 -13.16 1.98 -20.00
CA GLU A 138 -12.63 2.16 -21.34
C GLU A 138 -11.32 1.37 -21.44
N GLU A 139 -10.95 0.98 -22.66
CA GLU A 139 -9.68 0.30 -22.89
C GLU A 139 -8.50 1.11 -22.33
N ALA A 140 -7.59 0.39 -21.68
CA ALA A 140 -6.35 0.97 -21.20
C ALA A 140 -5.46 1.41 -22.37
N THR A 141 -4.81 2.55 -22.17
CA THR A 141 -3.74 3.03 -23.07
C THR A 141 -2.35 2.60 -22.57
N SER A 142 -2.26 2.22 -21.30
CA SER A 142 -1.08 1.60 -20.69
C SER A 142 -0.85 0.17 -21.20
N PRO A 143 0.41 -0.31 -21.24
CA PRO A 143 0.69 -1.69 -21.63
C PRO A 143 0.14 -2.71 -20.61
N ASP A 144 -0.11 -3.93 -21.05
CA ASP A 144 -0.48 -5.01 -20.13
C ASP A 144 0.63 -5.27 -19.09
N GLY A 145 0.22 -5.54 -17.85
CA GLY A 145 1.15 -5.51 -16.74
C GLY A 145 0.49 -5.68 -15.38
N ILE A 146 1.36 -5.84 -14.38
CA ILE A 146 0.99 -5.82 -12.98
C ILE A 146 1.46 -4.48 -12.41
N TYR A 147 0.51 -3.61 -12.12
CA TYR A 147 0.77 -2.28 -11.57
C TYR A 147 0.55 -2.32 -10.06
N TYR A 148 1.34 -1.57 -9.30
CA TYR A 148 1.04 -1.38 -7.88
C TYR A 148 1.54 -0.05 -7.36
N GLN A 149 0.83 0.51 -6.38
CA GLN A 149 1.23 1.74 -5.71
C GLN A 149 0.83 1.73 -4.23
N THR A 150 1.46 2.61 -3.45
CA THR A 150 1.06 2.86 -2.06
C THR A 150 -0.17 3.75 -2.06
N VAL A 151 -1.16 3.44 -1.22
CA VAL A 151 -2.39 4.22 -1.07
C VAL A 151 -2.60 4.62 0.38
N GLU A 152 -3.20 5.78 0.61
CA GLU A 152 -3.50 6.27 1.96
C GLU A 152 -4.78 5.65 2.51
N ASP A 153 -5.79 5.49 1.65
CA ASP A 153 -7.12 5.01 1.99
C ASP A 153 -7.53 3.80 1.15
N PHE A 154 -8.52 3.06 1.66
CA PHE A 154 -9.21 2.02 0.91
C PHE A 154 -10.44 2.61 0.21
N PRO A 155 -11.00 1.90 -0.78
CA PRO A 155 -12.32 2.21 -1.31
C PRO A 155 -13.35 2.34 -0.20
N GLN A 156 -14.26 3.29 -0.39
CA GLN A 156 -15.29 3.63 0.58
C GLN A 156 -16.43 2.61 0.50
N ASP A 157 -16.78 2.03 1.65
CA ASP A 157 -17.95 1.16 1.82
C ASP A 157 -19.18 2.03 2.17
N TRP A 158 -20.38 1.58 1.78
CA TRP A 158 -21.61 2.35 1.92
C TRP A 158 -22.72 1.56 2.61
N ASP A 159 -23.34 2.16 3.63
CA ASP A 159 -24.56 1.66 4.23
C ASP A 159 -25.73 2.16 3.38
N MET A 160 -26.26 1.27 2.55
CA MET A 160 -27.38 1.55 1.65
C MET A 160 -28.67 1.93 2.38
N GLU A 161 -28.93 1.33 3.54
CA GLU A 161 -30.14 1.62 4.32
C GLU A 161 -30.06 3.00 4.97
N LYS A 162 -28.88 3.36 5.49
CA LYS A 162 -28.66 4.65 6.17
C LYS A 162 -28.17 5.75 5.24
N SER A 163 -27.88 5.43 3.97
CA SER A 163 -27.28 6.32 2.98
C SER A 163 -26.05 7.05 3.51
N LYS A 164 -25.14 6.31 4.16
CA LYS A 164 -23.95 6.87 4.83
C LYS A 164 -22.73 5.99 4.61
N PRO A 165 -21.52 6.57 4.60
CA PRO A 165 -20.31 5.78 4.48
C PRO A 165 -20.04 4.96 5.73
N ILE A 166 -19.61 3.72 5.52
CA ILE A 166 -19.15 2.85 6.60
C ILE A 166 -17.65 3.13 6.79
N PRO A 167 -17.22 3.63 7.97
CA PRO A 167 -15.83 3.94 8.18
C PRO A 167 -14.99 2.67 8.18
N THR A 168 -13.86 2.69 7.46
CA THR A 168 -12.85 1.64 7.57
C THR A 168 -12.39 1.51 9.03
N SER A 169 -12.18 0.27 9.47
CA SER A 169 -11.61 -0.03 10.79
C SER A 169 -10.35 0.79 11.07
N ALA A 170 -10.31 1.43 12.25
CA ALA A 170 -9.16 2.22 12.71
C ALA A 170 -7.84 1.41 12.73
N LYS A 171 -7.93 0.09 12.89
CA LYS A 171 -6.77 -0.81 12.83
C LYS A 171 -6.15 -0.82 11.43
N LEU A 172 -6.98 -0.93 10.39
CA LEU A 172 -6.52 -0.99 8.99
C LEU A 172 -6.01 0.37 8.50
N LYS A 173 -6.63 1.47 8.94
CA LYS A 173 -6.23 2.84 8.56
C LYS A 173 -4.76 3.15 8.86
N LYS A 174 -4.19 2.58 9.93
CA LYS A 174 -2.81 2.85 10.38
C LYS A 174 -1.74 1.99 9.69
N LEU A 175 -2.13 1.01 8.90
CA LEU A 175 -1.19 0.10 8.25
C LEU A 175 -0.73 0.66 6.91
N ASN A 176 0.47 0.27 6.48
CA ASN A 176 0.94 0.51 5.12
C ASN A 176 0.06 -0.28 4.15
N LYS A 177 -0.43 0.39 3.10
CA LYS A 177 -1.39 -0.17 2.16
C LYS A 177 -0.82 -0.10 0.75
N LYS A 178 -1.14 -1.11 -0.05
CA LYS A 178 -0.86 -1.10 -1.48
C LYS A 178 -2.08 -1.56 -2.24
N VAL A 179 -2.34 -0.89 -3.35
CA VAL A 179 -3.27 -1.36 -4.38
C VAL A 179 -2.44 -2.02 -5.48
N VAL A 180 -2.98 -3.08 -6.06
CA VAL A 180 -2.43 -3.80 -7.21
C VAL A 180 -3.51 -3.89 -8.28
N TYR A 181 -3.14 -3.56 -9.51
CA TYR A 181 -3.98 -3.75 -10.69
C TYR A 181 -3.37 -4.82 -11.58
N ILE A 182 -4.19 -5.79 -12.00
CA ILE A 182 -3.80 -6.79 -12.99
C ILE A 182 -4.44 -6.39 -14.31
N GLN A 183 -3.65 -5.88 -15.25
CA GLN A 183 -4.12 -5.48 -16.57
C GLN A 183 -3.69 -6.50 -17.63
N THR A 184 -4.66 -7.02 -18.38
CA THR A 184 -4.44 -7.88 -19.55
C THR A 184 -5.46 -7.56 -20.63
N GLU A 185 -5.06 -7.65 -21.89
CA GLU A 185 -5.93 -7.36 -23.05
C GLU A 185 -6.49 -5.94 -22.98
N LYS A 186 -5.71 -4.99 -22.43
CA LYS A 186 -6.11 -3.60 -22.18
C LYS A 186 -7.24 -3.40 -21.16
N TRP A 187 -7.60 -4.41 -20.39
CA TRP A 187 -8.61 -4.30 -19.33
C TRP A 187 -8.00 -4.66 -17.98
N ILE A 188 -8.41 -3.94 -16.94
CA ILE A 188 -8.08 -4.32 -15.56
C ILE A 188 -8.99 -5.48 -15.21
N LYS A 189 -8.41 -6.66 -15.01
CA LYS A 189 -9.16 -7.87 -14.67
C LYS A 189 -9.39 -8.02 -13.18
N LYS A 190 -8.52 -7.43 -12.35
CA LYS A 190 -8.63 -7.40 -10.88
C LYS A 190 -7.93 -6.19 -10.27
N THR A 191 -8.57 -5.64 -9.25
CA THR A 191 -7.98 -4.67 -8.31
C THR A 191 -7.90 -5.29 -6.92
N LEU A 192 -6.71 -5.26 -6.31
CA LEU A 192 -6.43 -5.96 -5.06
C LEU A 192 -5.76 -5.02 -4.05
N TYR A 193 -6.28 -4.99 -2.83
CA TYR A 193 -5.75 -4.17 -1.75
C TYR A 193 -5.06 -5.02 -0.69
N PHE A 194 -3.81 -4.68 -0.39
CA PHE A 194 -2.98 -5.35 0.59
C PHE A 194 -2.58 -4.42 1.72
N VAL A 195 -2.36 -5.00 2.91
CA VAL A 195 -1.73 -4.30 4.04
C VAL A 195 -0.51 -5.03 4.55
N GLN A 196 0.43 -4.25 5.06
CA GLN A 196 1.56 -4.78 5.80
C GLN A 196 1.23 -4.87 7.29
N SER A 197 1.39 -6.05 7.88
CA SER A 197 1.32 -6.26 9.33
C SER A 197 2.58 -7.02 9.77
N GLY A 198 3.45 -6.33 10.51
CA GLY A 198 4.81 -6.82 10.78
C GLY A 198 5.61 -6.97 9.49
N ASN A 199 6.19 -8.16 9.29
CA ASN A 199 7.00 -8.49 8.11
C ASN A 199 6.22 -9.20 6.99
N LYS A 200 4.89 -9.27 7.09
CA LYS A 200 4.03 -9.97 6.13
C LYS A 200 3.03 -9.02 5.49
N TRP A 201 2.65 -9.35 4.26
CA TRP A 201 1.58 -8.70 3.52
C TRP A 201 0.34 -9.60 3.51
N PHE A 202 -0.83 -8.98 3.59
CA PHE A 202 -2.11 -9.68 3.62
C PHE A 202 -3.07 -9.01 2.65
N LEU A 203 -3.79 -9.82 1.88
CA LEU A 203 -4.91 -9.36 1.07
C LEU A 203 -6.07 -8.99 1.99
N ILE A 204 -6.60 -7.79 1.80
CA ILE A 204 -7.71 -7.24 2.58
C ILE A 204 -8.95 -7.13 1.70
N TYR A 205 -8.82 -6.53 0.52
CA TYR A 205 -9.97 -6.37 -0.39
C TYR A 205 -9.66 -6.84 -1.80
N ILE A 206 -10.63 -7.50 -2.41
CA ILE A 206 -10.78 -7.56 -3.87
C ILE A 206 -11.77 -6.47 -4.24
N ASP A 207 -11.44 -5.67 -5.24
CA ASP A 207 -12.29 -4.62 -5.74
C ASP A 207 -12.69 -4.92 -7.18
N ASP A 208 -13.89 -5.47 -7.31
CA ASP A 208 -14.53 -5.81 -8.58
C ASP A 208 -15.65 -4.78 -8.88
N CYS A 209 -15.53 -3.56 -8.35
CA CYS A 209 -16.42 -2.46 -8.69
C CYS A 209 -15.92 -1.72 -9.91
N ASP A 210 -15.92 -2.43 -11.03
CA ASP A 210 -15.67 -1.82 -12.33
C ASP A 210 -16.89 -1.00 -12.75
N CYS A 211 -16.67 -0.10 -13.72
CA CYS A 211 -17.61 0.94 -14.08
C CYS A 211 -19.03 0.40 -14.27
N SER A 212 -19.89 0.82 -13.35
CA SER A 212 -21.33 0.56 -13.34
C SER A 212 -21.94 0.85 -14.72
N ALA A 213 -22.31 -0.22 -15.42
CA ALA A 213 -23.50 -0.33 -16.27
C ALA A 213 -23.71 -1.80 -16.66
#